data_AF-A0A078ILS8-F1
#
_entry.id   AF-A0A078ILS8-F1
#
_cell.length_a   1.000
_cell.length_b   1.000
_cell.length_c   1.000
_cell.angle_alpha   90.00
_cell.angle_beta   90.00
_cell.angle_gamma   90.00
#
_symmetry.space_group_name_H-M   'P 1'
#
loop_
_entity.id
_entity.type
_entity.pdbx_description
1 polymer ?
#
loop_
_entity_poly.entity_id
_entity_poly.type
_entity_poly.pdbx_seq_one_letter_code
_entity_poly.pdbx_strand_id
1 'polypeptide(L)'
;MGRSRVQVNKAHKTRFSSKSSRNLHRTSLQDGGRIGKAEGNHVKGARAARLQRGKMLREQKRAAVLKEKRASGGSTSAPRVIVLFPLSASVDLNSLGDDVLKLLSNGDGSCSTVASSEYKLRATVLKAPHGDLLTCMEMAKA
;
A
#
# COMPACT_ATOMS: atom_id res chain seq x y z
N MET A 1 -40.64 8.26 -70.47
CA MET A 1 -39.84 7.48 -69.50
C MET A 1 -39.58 8.32 -68.25
N GLY A 2 -40.40 8.18 -67.21
CA GLY A 2 -40.33 8.97 -65.98
C GLY A 2 -39.18 8.53 -65.08
N ARG A 3 -38.26 9.45 -64.75
CA ARG A 3 -37.16 9.21 -63.81
C ARG A 3 -37.69 9.26 -62.37
N SER A 4 -37.64 8.12 -61.67
CA SER A 4 -37.90 7.99 -60.24
C SER A 4 -37.01 8.97 -59.45
N ARG A 5 -37.64 9.94 -58.77
CA ARG A 5 -36.97 10.80 -57.78
C ARG A 5 -37.03 10.11 -56.43
N VAL A 6 -36.08 9.21 -56.18
CA VAL A 6 -35.87 8.65 -54.84
C VAL A 6 -35.38 9.78 -53.94
N GLN A 7 -36.23 10.21 -53.02
CA GLN A 7 -35.91 11.24 -52.05
C GLN A 7 -35.01 10.63 -50.97
N VAL A 8 -33.69 10.83 -51.09
CA VAL A 8 -32.72 10.35 -50.09
C VAL A 8 -32.70 11.34 -48.94
N ASN A 9 -33.15 10.91 -47.77
CA ASN A 9 -33.08 11.71 -46.54
C ASN A 9 -31.62 12.05 -46.23
N LYS A 10 -31.35 13.33 -45.92
CA LYS A 10 -30.03 13.76 -45.44
C LYS A 10 -29.71 13.06 -44.12
N ALA A 11 -28.50 12.49 -44.01
CA ALA A 11 -28.02 11.95 -42.75
C ALA A 11 -27.95 13.08 -41.70
N HIS A 12 -28.78 13.00 -40.66
CA HIS A 12 -28.70 13.93 -39.54
C HIS A 12 -27.37 13.74 -38.79
N LYS A 13 -26.74 14.85 -38.37
CA LYS A 13 -25.53 14.81 -37.54
C LYS A 13 -25.84 14.03 -36.26
N THR A 14 -25.25 12.85 -36.10
CA THR A 14 -25.39 12.06 -34.89
C THR A 14 -24.71 12.81 -33.74
N ARG A 15 -25.44 13.06 -32.65
CA ARG A 15 -24.88 13.70 -31.44
C ARG A 15 -23.86 12.83 -30.71
N PHE A 16 -23.70 11.58 -31.12
CA PHE A 16 -22.71 10.65 -30.60
C PHE A 16 -21.64 10.38 -31.66
N SER A 17 -20.52 11.09 -31.56
CA SER A 17 -19.31 10.71 -32.28
C SER A 17 -18.75 9.44 -31.64
N SER A 18 -18.89 8.30 -32.32
CA SER A 18 -18.28 7.04 -31.89
C SER A 18 -16.76 7.23 -31.79
N LYS A 19 -16.09 6.51 -30.87
CA LYS A 19 -14.64 6.64 -30.64
C LYS A 19 -13.80 6.48 -31.92
N SER A 20 -14.31 5.78 -32.94
CA SER A 20 -13.65 5.64 -34.25
C SER A 20 -13.65 6.93 -35.07
N SER A 21 -14.71 7.74 -35.03
CA SER A 21 -14.78 9.03 -35.74
C SER A 21 -13.78 10.07 -35.24
N ARG A 22 -13.27 9.93 -34.01
CA ARG A 22 -12.26 10.82 -33.42
C ARG A 22 -10.85 10.59 -33.98
N ASN A 23 -10.60 9.43 -34.60
CA ASN A 23 -9.28 9.09 -35.12
C ASN A 23 -9.05 9.55 -36.57
N LEU A 24 -10.11 9.95 -37.30
CA LEU A 24 -9.98 10.48 -38.67
C LEU A 24 -9.13 11.76 -38.73
N HIS A 25 -9.16 12.58 -37.68
CA HIS A 25 -8.32 13.78 -37.58
C HIS A 25 -6.88 13.53 -37.12
N ARG A 26 -6.50 12.27 -36.84
CA ARG A 26 -5.13 11.94 -36.40
C ARG A 26 -4.24 11.34 -37.49
N THR A 27 -4.78 11.02 -38.66
CA THR A 27 -4.02 10.34 -39.72
C THR A 27 -3.85 11.13 -41.01
N SER A 28 -4.31 12.39 -41.10
CA SER A 28 -3.99 13.25 -42.26
C SER A 28 -2.59 13.88 -42.09
N LEU A 29 -1.56 13.07 -42.34
CA LEU A 29 -0.20 13.53 -42.65
C LEU A 29 -0.19 14.08 -44.08
N GLN A 30 -0.82 15.23 -44.32
CA GLN A 30 -0.64 16.08 -45.50
C GLN A 30 -1.53 17.33 -45.35
N ASP A 31 -0.90 18.44 -44.98
CA ASP A 31 -0.88 19.69 -45.76
C ASP A 31 -0.70 20.94 -44.90
N GLY A 32 0.21 21.78 -45.37
CA GLY A 32 0.12 23.23 -45.25
C GLY A 32 0.66 23.82 -43.96
N GLY A 33 1.87 24.37 -44.05
CA GLY A 33 2.47 25.22 -43.02
C GLY A 33 1.50 26.30 -42.52
N ARG A 34 1.07 26.13 -41.27
CA ARG A 34 0.65 27.23 -40.42
C ARG A 34 1.54 27.18 -39.20
N ILE A 35 2.41 28.18 -39.07
CA ILE A 35 3.09 28.54 -37.84
C ILE A 35 1.98 28.96 -36.86
N GLY A 36 1.27 27.98 -36.30
CA GLY A 36 0.54 28.16 -35.07
C GLY A 36 1.59 28.46 -34.02
N LYS A 37 1.47 29.62 -33.37
CA LYS A 37 2.31 30.02 -32.24
C LYS A 37 2.64 28.79 -31.40
N ALA A 38 3.91 28.61 -31.03
CA ALA A 38 4.32 27.53 -30.15
C ALA A 38 3.42 27.58 -28.91
N GLU A 39 2.40 26.72 -28.88
CA GLU A 39 1.51 26.52 -27.76
C GLU A 39 2.44 26.25 -26.58
N GLY A 40 2.59 27.25 -25.72
CA GLY A 40 3.55 27.21 -24.65
C GLY A 40 3.27 25.97 -23.83
N ASN A 41 4.12 24.96 -23.94
CA ASN A 41 4.03 23.68 -23.23
C ASN A 41 4.11 23.84 -21.68
N HIS A 42 4.10 25.07 -21.18
CA HIS A 42 4.13 25.46 -19.76
C HIS A 42 3.07 24.74 -18.91
N VAL A 43 1.89 24.44 -19.46
CA VAL A 43 0.78 23.81 -18.71
C VAL A 43 0.78 22.28 -18.81
N LYS A 44 1.24 21.69 -19.93
CA LYS A 44 1.24 20.24 -20.14
C LYS A 44 2.24 19.53 -19.20
N GLY A 45 3.34 20.21 -18.87
CA GLY A 45 4.32 19.74 -17.88
C GLY A 45 3.90 19.96 -16.43
N ALA A 46 3.15 21.02 -16.11
CA ALA A 46 2.83 21.39 -14.72
C ALA A 46 1.99 20.32 -14.00
N ARG A 47 0.98 19.75 -14.66
CA ARG A 47 0.18 18.66 -14.07
C ARG A 47 0.99 17.38 -13.91
N ALA A 48 1.80 17.03 -14.90
CA ALA A 48 2.67 15.86 -14.86
C ALA A 48 3.73 15.98 -13.76
N ALA A 49 4.40 17.14 -13.66
CA ALA A 49 5.37 17.47 -12.62
C ALA A 49 4.74 17.44 -11.22
N ARG A 50 3.52 17.96 -11.05
CA ARG A 50 2.79 17.87 -9.77
C ARG A 50 2.50 16.42 -9.36
N LEU A 51 2.05 15.59 -10.30
CA LEU A 51 1.78 14.18 -10.05
C LEU A 51 3.07 13.40 -9.74
N GLN A 52 4.15 13.67 -10.48
CA GLN A 52 5.47 13.06 -10.25
C GLN A 52 6.02 13.45 -8.88
N ARG A 53 5.95 14.72 -8.49
CA ARG A 53 6.35 15.18 -7.15
C ARG A 53 5.52 14.52 -6.06
N GLY A 54 4.20 14.41 -6.25
CA GLY A 54 3.33 13.70 -5.31
C GLY A 54 3.68 12.22 -5.18
N LYS A 55 4.01 11.55 -6.29
CA LYS A 55 4.48 10.16 -6.29
C LYS A 55 5.82 10.03 -5.56
N MET A 56 6.80 10.88 -5.90
CA MET A 56 8.13 10.90 -5.29
C MET A 56 8.06 11.10 -3.77
N LEU A 57 7.27 12.06 -3.28
CA LEU A 57 7.11 12.30 -1.84
C LEU A 57 6.48 11.10 -1.12
N ARG A 58 5.51 10.42 -1.75
CA ARG A 58 4.92 9.20 -1.18
C ARG A 58 5.92 8.06 -1.15
N GLU A 59 6.69 7.88 -2.21
CA GLU A 59 7.72 6.84 -2.30
C GLU A 59 8.83 7.08 -1.27
N GLN A 60 9.29 8.33 -1.11
CA GLN A 60 10.27 8.69 -0.09
C GLN A 60 9.75 8.39 1.33
N LYS A 61 8.50 8.77 1.64
CA LYS A 61 7.88 8.47 2.94
C LYS A 61 7.73 6.96 3.16
N ARG A 62 7.29 6.21 2.14
CA ARG A 62 7.18 4.75 2.22
C ARG A 62 8.54 4.10 2.43
N ALA A 63 9.57 4.54 1.72
CA ALA A 63 10.92 4.02 1.85
C ALA A 63 11.49 4.27 3.25
N ALA A 64 11.29 5.47 3.80
CA ALA A 64 11.71 5.81 5.17
C ALA A 64 11.03 4.89 6.21
N VAL A 65 9.70 4.78 6.16
CA VAL A 65 8.94 3.90 7.07
C VAL A 65 9.34 2.44 6.92
N LEU A 66 9.56 1.95 5.70
CA LEU A 66 9.99 0.57 5.47
C LEU A 66 11.41 0.32 5.96
N LYS A 67 12.31 1.30 5.87
CA LYS A 67 13.67 1.19 6.41
C LYS A 67 13.63 1.03 7.93
N GLU A 68 12.83 1.84 8.61
CA GLU A 68 12.64 1.76 10.06
C GLU A 68 12.03 0.42 10.49
N LYS A 69 10.96 -0.03 9.82
CA LYS A 69 10.29 -1.31 10.13
C LYS A 69 11.19 -2.53 9.90
N ARG A 70 12.09 -2.48 8.92
CA ARG A 70 13.05 -3.56 8.64
C ARG A 70 14.23 -3.56 9.61
N ALA A 71 14.59 -2.42 10.20
CA ALA A 71 15.64 -2.38 11.22
C ALA A 71 15.21 -3.12 12.51
N SER A 72 13.91 -3.09 12.84
CA SER A 72 13.30 -3.71 14.03
C SER A 72 12.51 -4.99 13.72
N GLY A 73 12.62 -5.51 12.50
CA GLY A 73 11.76 -6.60 12.02
C GLY A 73 12.54 -7.60 11.18
N GLY A 74 12.36 -8.88 11.50
CA GLY A 74 13.05 -9.99 10.84
C GLY A 74 13.33 -11.13 11.81
N SER A 75 13.45 -12.35 11.31
CA SER A 75 13.87 -13.52 12.08
C SER A 75 15.31 -13.40 12.60
N THR A 76 16.15 -12.62 11.93
CA THR A 76 17.55 -12.34 12.31
C THR A 76 17.73 -11.03 13.07
N SER A 77 16.65 -10.25 13.24
CA SER A 77 16.67 -8.99 13.98
C SER A 77 16.62 -9.22 15.49
N ALA A 78 16.80 -8.14 16.27
CA ALA A 78 16.63 -8.18 17.72
C ALA A 78 15.22 -8.71 18.08
N PRO A 79 15.08 -9.55 19.13
CA PRO A 79 13.78 -10.04 19.56
C PRO A 79 12.85 -8.90 19.97
N ARG A 80 11.58 -8.98 19.56
CA ARG A 80 10.51 -8.11 20.05
C ARG A 80 10.02 -8.61 21.41
N VAL A 81 10.14 -7.78 22.43
CA VAL A 81 9.68 -8.13 23.78
C VAL A 81 8.17 -7.94 23.88
N ILE A 82 7.47 -9.01 24.24
CA ILE A 82 6.03 -9.02 24.52
C ILE A 82 5.88 -9.38 26.00
N VAL A 83 5.40 -8.44 26.80
CA VAL A 83 5.18 -8.65 28.24
C VAL A 83 3.68 -8.82 28.49
N LEU A 84 3.31 -9.94 29.12
CA LEU A 84 1.94 -10.26 29.49
C LEU A 84 1.66 -9.79 30.91
N PHE A 85 0.67 -8.90 31.07
CA PHE A 85 0.26 -8.36 32.36
C PHE A 85 -1.13 -8.88 32.76
N PRO A 86 -1.27 -9.57 33.91
CA PRO A 86 -2.56 -10.00 34.41
C PRO A 86 -3.22 -8.83 35.15
N LEU A 87 -4.41 -8.42 34.71
CA LEU A 87 -5.19 -7.37 35.40
C LEU A 87 -6.10 -7.94 36.50
N SER A 88 -6.25 -9.27 36.56
CA SER A 88 -7.02 -9.99 37.57
C SER A 88 -6.24 -11.20 38.04
N ALA A 89 -6.37 -11.54 39.32
CA ALA A 89 -5.75 -12.71 39.93
C ALA A 89 -6.29 -14.04 39.38
N SER A 90 -7.45 -14.02 38.72
CA SER A 90 -8.08 -15.21 38.13
C SER A 90 -7.52 -15.61 36.76
N VAL A 91 -6.63 -14.81 36.17
CA VAL A 91 -6.10 -15.06 34.83
C VAL A 91 -4.83 -15.88 34.93
N ASP A 92 -4.82 -17.04 34.27
CA ASP A 92 -3.62 -17.85 34.12
C ASP A 92 -2.78 -17.37 32.93
N LEU A 93 -1.64 -16.77 33.22
CA LEU A 93 -0.68 -16.36 32.19
C LEU A 93 0.11 -17.53 31.60
N ASN A 94 0.08 -18.70 32.24
CA ASN A 94 0.86 -19.83 31.77
C ASN A 94 0.26 -20.42 30.50
N SER A 95 -1.02 -20.78 30.56
CA SER A 95 -1.78 -21.21 29.37
C SER A 95 -1.70 -20.19 28.23
N LEU A 96 -1.95 -18.91 28.51
CA LEU A 96 -1.87 -17.86 27.49
C LEU A 96 -0.47 -17.73 26.88
N GLY A 97 0.57 -17.77 27.72
CA GLY A 97 1.95 -17.71 27.25
C GLY A 97 2.30 -18.89 26.35
N ASP A 98 1.86 -20.09 26.71
CA ASP A 98 2.11 -21.31 25.95
C ASP A 98 1.34 -21.29 24.62
N ASP A 99 0.11 -20.78 24.59
CA ASP A 99 -0.67 -20.60 23.37
C ASP A 99 -0.02 -19.59 22.43
N VAL A 100 0.49 -18.47 22.96
CA VAL A 100 1.25 -17.49 22.15
C VAL A 100 2.53 -18.12 21.61
N LEU A 101 3.26 -18.89 22.41
CA LEU A 101 4.46 -19.57 21.95
C LEU A 101 4.15 -20.60 20.86
N LYS A 102 3.10 -21.42 21.00
CA LYS A 102 2.61 -22.35 19.96
C LYS A 102 2.18 -21.65 18.68
N LEU A 103 1.65 -20.43 18.76
CA LEU A 103 1.34 -19.64 17.56
C LEU A 103 2.60 -19.11 16.88
N LEU A 104 3.68 -18.88 17.62
CA LEU A 104 4.92 -18.31 17.10
C LEU A 104 5.91 -19.39 16.60
N SER A 105 6.01 -20.51 17.30
CA SER A 105 6.75 -21.70 16.89
C SER A 105 5.74 -22.68 16.34
N ASN A 106 5.83 -23.02 15.05
CA ASN A 106 4.95 -24.00 14.40
C ASN A 106 5.22 -25.46 14.90
N GLY A 107 5.38 -25.65 16.22
CA GLY A 107 5.78 -26.85 16.95
C GLY A 107 6.04 -26.57 18.44
N ASP A 108 6.53 -27.56 19.17
CA ASP A 108 6.75 -27.51 20.63
C ASP A 108 8.02 -26.72 21.00
N GLY A 109 7.94 -25.40 20.92
CA GLY A 109 8.98 -24.49 21.40
C GLY A 109 8.77 -24.12 22.87
N SER A 110 9.53 -24.70 23.79
CA SER A 110 9.49 -24.33 25.22
C SER A 110 10.31 -23.07 25.57
N CYS A 111 10.98 -22.48 24.58
CA CYS A 111 11.83 -21.33 24.78
C CYS A 111 11.00 -20.05 24.81
N SER A 112 11.21 -19.18 25.80
CA SER A 112 10.53 -17.87 25.87
C SER A 112 10.83 -16.98 24.66
N THR A 113 11.96 -17.23 23.99
CA THR A 113 12.37 -16.53 22.77
C THR A 113 12.17 -17.42 21.55
N VAL A 114 11.30 -17.01 20.64
CA VAL A 114 10.94 -17.76 19.44
C VAL A 114 11.19 -16.93 18.19
N ALA A 115 11.82 -17.55 17.20
CA ALA A 115 11.90 -17.01 15.85
C ALA A 115 10.81 -17.66 14.99
N SER A 116 9.80 -16.89 14.60
CA SER A 116 8.73 -17.34 13.73
C SER A 116 9.12 -17.13 12.27
N SER A 117 9.13 -18.21 11.50
CA SER A 117 9.32 -18.18 10.04
C SER A 117 8.08 -17.65 9.31
N GLU A 118 6.89 -17.93 9.84
CA GLU A 118 5.60 -17.50 9.29
C GLU A 118 5.43 -15.99 9.37
N TYR A 119 5.61 -15.42 10.57
CA TYR A 119 5.50 -13.99 10.79
C TYR A 119 6.80 -13.23 10.51
N LYS A 120 7.88 -13.94 10.13
CA LYS A 120 9.22 -13.40 9.85
C LYS A 120 9.72 -12.47 10.95
N LEU A 121 9.48 -12.85 12.20
CA LEU A 121 9.85 -12.06 13.38
C LEU A 121 10.47 -12.95 14.45
N ARG A 122 11.29 -12.34 15.28
CA ARG A 122 11.79 -12.94 16.51
C ARG A 122 11.13 -12.23 17.68
N ALA A 123 10.56 -12.96 18.63
CA ALA A 123 9.87 -12.41 19.79
C ALA A 123 10.31 -13.10 21.08
N THR A 124 10.27 -12.37 22.19
CA THR A 124 10.38 -12.91 23.55
C THR A 124 9.08 -12.69 24.28
N VAL A 125 8.53 -13.73 24.90
CA VAL A 125 7.32 -13.63 25.73
C VAL A 125 7.73 -13.66 27.19
N LEU A 126 7.45 -12.57 27.91
CA LEU A 126 7.68 -12.43 29.35
C LEU A 126 6.34 -12.38 30.08
N LYS A 127 6.28 -12.97 31.28
CA LYS A 127 5.08 -13.02 32.11
C LYS A 127 5.31 -12.14 33.34
N ALA A 128 4.48 -11.13 33.54
CA ALA A 128 4.58 -10.26 34.70
C ALA A 128 3.86 -10.86 35.93
N PRO A 129 4.43 -10.78 37.14
CA PRO A 129 3.78 -11.24 38.35
C PRO A 129 2.57 -10.36 38.67
N HIS A 130 1.48 -10.98 39.11
CA HIS A 130 0.30 -10.25 39.56
C HIS A 130 0.55 -9.59 40.91
N GLY A 131 0.21 -8.30 41.04
CA GLY A 131 0.27 -7.57 42.31
C GLY A 131 1.61 -6.92 42.67
N ASP A 132 2.67 -7.19 41.90
CA ASP A 132 3.94 -6.47 42.05
C ASP A 132 4.07 -5.36 40.99
N LEU A 133 3.69 -4.15 41.40
CA LEU A 133 3.72 -2.96 40.55
C LEU A 133 5.14 -2.60 40.09
N LEU A 134 6.13 -2.72 40.96
CA LEU A 134 7.50 -2.26 40.67
C LEU A 134 8.12 -3.14 39.59
N THR A 135 8.02 -4.45 39.77
CA THR A 135 8.47 -5.42 38.77
C THR A 135 7.72 -5.26 37.45
N CYS A 136 6.41 -4.98 37.50
CA CYS A 136 5.63 -4.71 36.30
C CYS A 136 6.13 -3.46 35.53
N MET A 137 6.41 -2.38 36.25
CA MET A 137 6.93 -1.14 35.65
C MET A 137 8.33 -1.31 35.07
N GLU A 138 9.18 -2.13 35.69
CA GLU A 138 10.52 -2.42 35.18
C GLU A 138 10.46 -3.23 33.89
N MET A 139 9.62 -4.26 33.81
CA MET A 139 9.44 -5.04 32.59
C MET A 139 8.79 -4.25 31.45
N ALA A 140 7.93 -3.28 31.74
CA ALA A 140 7.28 -2.45 30.72
C ALA A 140 8.23 -1.41 30.08
N LYS A 141 9.35 -1.07 30.72
CA LYS A 141 10.34 -0.11 30.20
C LYS A 141 11.30 -0.71 29.17
N ALA A 142 11.34 -2.04 29.07
CA ALA A 142 12.29 -2.79 28.27
C ALA A 142 12.07 -2.66 26.75
#